data_AF-A0A357IF87-F1
#
_entry.id   AF-A0A357IF87-F1
#
_cell.length_a   1.000
_cell.length_b   1.000
_cell.length_c   1.000
_cell.angle_alpha   90.00
_cell.angle_beta   90.00
_cell.angle_gamma   90.00
#
_symmetry.space_group_name_H-M   'P 1'
#
loop_
_entity.id
_entity.type
_entity.pdbx_description
1 polymer ?
#
loop_
_entity_poly.entity_id
_entity_poly.type
_entity_poly.pdbx_seq_one_letter_code
_entity_poly.pdbx_strand_id
1 'polypeptide(L)'
;MTVADIITVVTTATGLFFFVAGTLGVLRFPDLFSRLHALTKADNLGLGFIATGVMVQLGTIADAAQILLIWLLVMVGGVVSSFLIADHALKSHPIMPRTKGETP
;
A
#
# COMPACT_ATOMS: atom_id res chain seq x y z
N MET A 1 -30.33 -3.53 -7.48
CA MET A 1 -28.85 -3.44 -7.52
C MET A 1 -28.46 -3.45 -8.98
N THR A 2 -27.88 -2.36 -9.46
CA THR A 2 -27.34 -2.31 -10.82
C THR A 2 -26.04 -3.12 -10.90
N VAL A 3 -25.60 -3.47 -12.11
CA VAL A 3 -24.31 -4.17 -12.30
C VAL A 3 -23.14 -3.34 -11.76
N ALA A 4 -23.23 -2.01 -11.88
CA ALA A 4 -22.25 -1.08 -11.31
C ALA A 4 -22.17 -1.20 -9.79
N ASP A 5 -23.31 -1.29 -9.09
CA ASP A 5 -23.33 -1.46 -7.63
C ASP A 5 -22.62 -2.73 -7.18
N ILE A 6 -22.83 -3.84 -7.90
CA ILE A 6 -22.19 -5.13 -7.59
C ILE A 6 -20.67 -5.02 -7.78
N ILE A 7 -20.23 -4.41 -8.88
CA ILE A 7 -18.80 -4.20 -9.16
C ILE A 7 -18.18 -3.35 -8.05
N THR A 8 -18.81 -2.24 -7.67
CA THR A 8 -18.30 -1.37 -6.61
C THR A 8 -18.21 -2.13 -5.28
N VAL A 9 -19.25 -2.88 -4.90
CA VAL A 9 -19.24 -3.65 -3.64
C VAL A 9 -18.11 -4.68 -3.63
N VAL A 10 -17.97 -5.47 -4.70
CA VAL A 10 -16.92 -6.50 -4.78
C VAL A 10 -15.53 -5.88 -4.76
N THR A 11 -15.32 -4.81 -5.53
CA THR A 11 -14.02 -4.15 -5.64
C THR A 11 -13.63 -3.49 -4.32
N THR A 12 -14.54 -2.74 -3.69
CA THR A 12 -14.28 -2.09 -2.39
C THR A 12 -14.14 -3.10 -1.25
N ALA A 13 -14.91 -4.20 -1.26
CA ALA A 13 -14.73 -5.28 -0.27
C ALA A 13 -13.35 -5.96 -0.40
N THR A 14 -12.88 -6.16 -1.63
CA THR A 14 -11.53 -6.67 -1.89
C THR A 14 -10.47 -5.67 -1.40
N GLY A 15 -10.65 -4.38 -1.66
CA GLY A 15 -9.78 -3.34 -1.13
C GLY A 15 -9.73 -3.31 0.41
N LEU A 16 -10.87 -3.47 1.07
CA LEU A 16 -10.95 -3.58 2.53
C LEU A 16 -10.17 -4.80 3.05
N PHE A 17 -10.29 -5.95 2.39
CA PHE A 17 -9.52 -7.14 2.74
C PHE A 17 -8.00 -6.88 2.67
N PHE A 18 -7.53 -6.18 1.64
CA PHE A 18 -6.12 -5.79 1.54
C PHE A 18 -5.68 -4.84 2.67
N PHE A 19 -6.51 -3.86 3.04
CA PHE A 19 -6.20 -2.99 4.18
C PHE A 19 -6.08 -3.77 5.50
N VAL A 20 -7.01 -4.69 5.77
CA VAL A 20 -6.94 -5.57 6.94
C VAL A 20 -5.67 -6.43 6.90
N ALA A 21 -5.34 -7.01 5.74
CA ALA A 21 -4.10 -7.77 5.57
C ALA A 21 -2.85 -6.91 5.80
N GLY A 22 -2.85 -5.65 5.37
CA GLY A 22 -1.79 -4.67 5.64
C GLY A 22 -1.61 -4.39 7.13
N THR A 23 -2.71 -4.14 7.84
CA THR A 23 -2.69 -3.96 9.30
C THR A 23 -2.16 -5.22 10.01
N LEU A 24 -2.61 -6.40 9.60
CA LEU A 24 -2.10 -7.66 10.13
C LEU A 24 -0.61 -7.85 9.82
N GLY A 25 -0.13 -7.44 8.64
CA GLY A 25 1.29 -7.46 8.29
C GLY A 25 2.13 -6.62 9.23
N VAL A 26 1.68 -5.40 9.54
CA VAL A 26 2.36 -4.51 10.49
C VAL A 26 2.42 -5.11 11.90
N LEU A 27 1.34 -5.76 12.35
CA LEU A 27 1.28 -6.39 13.66
C LEU A 27 2.09 -7.70 13.75
N ARG A 28 2.15 -8.48 12.67
CA ARG A 28 2.76 -9.82 12.66
C ARG A 28 4.26 -9.80 12.40
N PHE A 29 4.75 -8.91 11.55
CA PHE A 29 6.18 -8.88 11.24
C PHE A 29 6.97 -8.23 12.38
N PRO A 30 8.09 -8.83 12.84
CA PRO A 30 8.91 -8.25 13.90
C PRO A 30 9.90 -7.19 13.37
N ASP A 31 10.28 -7.28 12.09
CA ASP A 31 11.27 -6.40 11.45
C ASP A 31 10.62 -5.23 10.70
N LEU A 32 11.21 -4.05 10.81
CA LEU A 32 10.70 -2.80 10.25
C LEU A 32 10.65 -2.83 8.71
N PHE A 33 11.68 -3.37 8.04
CA PHE A 33 11.69 -3.44 6.57
C PHE A 33 10.61 -4.41 6.07
N SER A 34 10.44 -5.53 6.77
CA SER A 34 9.37 -6.50 6.49
C SER A 34 7.97 -5.89 6.71
N ARG A 35 7.78 -5.07 7.75
CA ARG A 35 6.54 -4.31 7.98
C ARG A 35 6.26 -3.30 6.86
N LEU A 36 7.25 -2.50 6.48
CA LEU A 36 7.11 -1.50 5.41
C LEU A 36 6.80 -2.16 4.06
N HIS A 37 7.44 -3.28 3.74
CA HIS A 37 7.15 -4.04 2.52
C HIS A 37 5.74 -4.62 2.50
N ALA A 38 5.28 -5.17 3.62
CA ALA A 38 3.91 -5.68 3.73
C ALA A 38 2.88 -4.55 3.62
N LEU A 39 3.13 -3.42 4.30
CA LEU A 39 2.25 -2.26 4.32
C LEU A 39 2.12 -1.63 2.93
N THR A 40 3.23 -1.39 2.23
CA THR A 40 3.23 -0.77 0.89
C THR A 40 2.51 -1.63 -0.15
N LYS A 41 2.64 -2.96 -0.09
CA LYS A 41 1.88 -3.87 -0.98
C LYS A 41 0.38 -3.82 -0.72
N ALA A 42 0.00 -3.87 0.56
CA ALA A 42 -1.39 -3.82 0.97
C ALA A 42 -2.04 -2.47 0.60
N ASP A 43 -1.32 -1.37 0.81
CA ASP A 43 -1.78 -0.02 0.52
C ASP A 43 -1.97 0.20 -0.99
N ASN A 44 -0.97 -0.13 -1.82
CA ASN A 44 -1.07 0.01 -3.28
C ASN A 44 -2.24 -0.77 -3.89
N LEU A 45 -2.42 -2.03 -3.49
CA LEU A 45 -3.52 -2.87 -3.98
C LEU A 45 -4.86 -2.43 -3.39
N GLY A 46 -4.92 -2.16 -2.09
CA GLY A 46 -6.12 -1.75 -1.38
C GLY A 46 -6.70 -0.45 -1.93
N LEU A 47 -5.89 0.61 -2.00
CA LEU A 47 -6.28 1.88 -2.60
C LEU A 47 -6.62 1.73 -4.09
N GLY A 48 -5.90 0.91 -4.85
CA GLY A 48 -6.20 0.67 -6.27
C GLY A 48 -7.60 0.07 -6.46
N PHE A 49 -7.97 -0.91 -5.64
CA PHE A 49 -9.31 -1.50 -5.66
C PHE A 49 -10.38 -0.49 -5.23
N ILE A 50 -10.18 0.24 -4.13
CA ILE A 50 -11.17 1.24 -3.69
C ILE A 50 -11.35 2.34 -4.75
N ALA A 51 -10.26 2.89 -5.29
CA ALA A 51 -10.32 3.92 -6.33
C ALA A 51 -11.06 3.42 -7.57
N THR A 52 -10.79 2.19 -8.01
CA THR A 52 -11.48 1.58 -9.16
C THR A 52 -12.97 1.38 -8.89
N GLY A 53 -13.34 0.91 -7.69
CA GLY A 53 -14.74 0.73 -7.30
C GLY A 53 -15.52 2.04 -7.27
N VAL A 54 -14.88 3.12 -6.80
CA VAL A 54 -15.47 4.47 -6.78
C VAL A 54 -15.60 5.03 -8.20
N MET A 55 -14.57 4.87 -9.05
CA MET A 55 -14.60 5.36 -10.44
C MET A 55 -15.77 4.79 -11.25
N VAL A 56 -16.20 3.55 -10.96
CA VAL A 56 -17.37 2.92 -11.62
C VAL A 56 -18.70 3.60 -11.29
N GLN A 57 -18.80 4.30 -10.14
CA GLN A 57 -19.99 5.06 -9.76
C GLN A 57 -19.98 6.52 -10.25
N LEU A 58 -18.84 7.01 -10.74
CA LEU A 58 -18.73 8.40 -11.19
C LEU A 58 -19.40 8.58 -12.55
N GLY A 59 -20.25 9.59 -12.65
CA GLY A 59 -20.96 9.92 -13.89
C GLY A 59 -20.12 10.76 -14.87
N THR A 60 -18.97 11.28 -14.45
CA THR A 60 -18.13 12.15 -15.28
C THR A 60 -16.67 11.68 -15.33
N ILE A 61 -16.04 11.87 -16.50
CA ILE A 61 -14.62 11.55 -16.72
C ILE A 61 -13.72 12.47 -15.88
N ALA A 62 -14.15 13.71 -15.63
CA ALA A 62 -13.42 14.67 -14.81
C ALA A 62 -13.26 14.19 -13.37
N ASP A 63 -14.33 13.66 -12.76
CA ASP A 63 -14.28 13.13 -11.40
C ASP A 63 -13.37 11.89 -11.32
N ALA A 64 -13.45 11.00 -12.32
CA ALA A 64 -12.60 9.82 -12.39
C ALA A 64 -11.10 10.20 -12.52
N ALA A 65 -10.78 11.21 -13.34
CA ALA A 65 -9.43 11.72 -13.46
C ALA A 65 -8.92 12.33 -12.14
N GLN A 66 -9.78 13.04 -11.39
CA GLN A 66 -9.42 13.58 -10.09
C GLN A 66 -9.12 12.48 -9.07
N ILE A 67 -9.94 11.43 -8.99
CA ILE A 67 -9.68 10.27 -8.11
C ILE A 67 -8.39 9.56 -8.50
N LEU A 68 -8.13 9.38 -9.80
CA LEU A 68 -6.89 8.77 -10.29
C LEU A 68 -5.66 9.62 -9.92
N LEU A 69 -5.77 10.95 -10.00
CA LEU A 69 -4.70 11.86 -9.61
C LEU A 69 -4.43 11.84 -8.10
N ILE A 70 -5.50 11.81 -7.28
CA ILE A 70 -5.38 11.63 -5.83
C ILE A 70 -4.70 10.31 -5.50
N TRP A 71 -5.11 9.21 -6.16
CA TRP A 71 -4.51 7.90 -5.97
C TRP A 71 -3.01 7.91 -6.28
N LEU A 72 -2.61 8.48 -7.42
CA LEU A 72 -1.19 8.62 -7.78
C LEU A 72 -0.41 9.46 -6.77
N LEU A 73 -0.98 10.57 -6.30
CA LEU A 73 -0.33 11.42 -5.31
C LEU A 73 -0.12 10.70 -3.98
N VAL A 74 -1.10 9.89 -3.55
CA VAL A 74 -0.99 9.04 -2.36
C VAL A 74 0.11 7.99 -2.54
N MET A 75 0.21 7.36 -3.71
CA MET A 75 1.29 6.40 -4.01
C MET A 75 2.67 7.04 -3.88
N VAL A 76 2.86 8.22 -4.46
CA VAL A 76 4.13 8.97 -4.36
C VAL A 76 4.43 9.31 -2.89
N GLY A 77 3.44 9.83 -2.16
CA GLY A 77 3.58 10.15 -0.74
C GLY A 77 3.94 8.93 0.12
N GLY A 78 3.34 7.78 -0.17
CA GLY A 78 3.60 6.52 0.51
C GLY A 78 5.01 5.99 0.25
N VAL A 79 5.49 6.06 -1.00
CA VAL A 79 6.87 5.68 -1.37
C VAL A 79 7.89 6.57 -0.69
N VAL A 80 7.70 7.90 -0.73
CA VAL A 80 8.61 8.86 -0.09
C VAL A 80 8.65 8.63 1.42
N SER A 81 7.49 8.48 2.07
CA SER A 81 7.41 8.22 3.51
C SER A 81 8.13 6.92 3.89
N SER A 82 7.90 5.84 3.13
CA SER A 82 8.55 4.54 3.37
C SER A 82 10.06 4.62 3.20
N PHE A 83 10.55 5.35 2.19
CA PHE A 83 11.97 5.56 1.96
C PHE A 83 12.63 6.34 3.11
N LEU A 84 12.00 7.43 3.57
CA LEU A 84 12.50 8.22 4.69
C LEU A 84 12.55 7.41 5.99
N ILE A 85 11.54 6.59 6.26
CA ILE A 85 11.52 5.70 7.44
C ILE A 85 12.63 4.66 7.33
N ALA A 86 12.81 4.05 6.16
CA ALA A 86 13.84 3.04 5.93
C ALA A 86 15.26 3.62 6.07
N ASP A 87 15.53 4.78 5.46
CA ASP A 87 16.83 5.49 5.57
C ASP A 87 17.14 5.88 7.02
N HIS A 88 16.16 6.41 7.74
CA HIS A 88 16.32 6.75 9.16
C HIS A 88 16.60 5.49 10.00
N ALA A 89 15.88 4.40 9.76
CA ALA A 89 16.08 3.15 10.48
C ALA A 89 17.47 2.55 10.23
N LEU A 90 17.96 2.58 8.99
CA LEU A 90 19.32 2.13 8.63
C LEU A 90 20.40 2.96 9.34
N LYS A 91 20.20 4.27 9.48
CA LYS A 91 21.15 5.15 10.17
C LYS A 91 21.15 4.94 11.69
N SER A 92 19.98 4.73 12.29
CA SER A 92 19.83 4.54 13.74
C SER A 92 20.26 3.15 14.21
N HIS A 93 20.02 2.11 13.41
CA HIS A 93 20.46 0.74 13.67
C HIS A 93 21.11 0.17 12.42
N PRO A 94 22.42 0.44 12.20
CA PRO A 94 23.15 -0.08 11.06
C PRO A 94 23.09 -1.60 11.06
N ILE A 95 22.47 -2.17 10.03
CA ILE A 95 22.54 -3.61 9.80
C ILE A 95 23.99 -3.89 9.45
N MET A 96 24.78 -4.36 10.42
CA MET A 96 26.16 -4.74 10.16
C MET A 96 26.16 -5.76 9.02
N PRO A 97 26.89 -5.52 7.92
CA PRO A 97 26.99 -6.50 6.86
C PRO A 97 27.45 -7.80 7.50
N ARG A 98 26.70 -8.89 7.32
CA ARG A 98 27.21 -10.22 7.65
C ARG A 98 28.46 -10.41 6.80
N THR A 99 29.63 -10.22 7.41
CA THR A 99 30.92 -10.45 6.76
C THR A 99 30.88 -11.87 6.22
N LYS A 100 30.86 -11.98 4.89
CA LYS A 100 30.76 -13.26 4.20
C LYS A 100 32.09 -13.97 4.40
N GLY A 101 32.16 -14.83 5.41
CA GLY A 101 33.24 -15.80 5.61
C GLY A 101 34.44 -15.31 6.41
N GLU A 102 34.34 -15.38 7.73
CA GLU A 102 35.40 -16.01 8.52
C GLU A 102 35.00 -17.49 8.65
N THR A 103 35.38 -18.29 7.67
CA THR A 103 35.54 -19.73 7.87
C THR A 103 37.01 -19.97 8.20
N PRO A 104 37.33 -20.67 9.32
CA PRO A 104 38.69 -20.93 9.76
C PRO A 104 39.48 -21.80 8.77
#